data_AF-A0A950FJB3-F1
#
_entry.id   AF-A0A950FJB3-F1
#
_cell.length_a   1.000
_cell.length_b   1.000
_cell.length_c   1.000
_cell.angle_alpha   90.00
_cell.angle_beta   90.00
_cell.angle_gamma   90.00
#
_symmetry.space_group_name_H-M   'P 1'
#
loop_
_entity.id
_entity.type
_entity.pdbx_description
1 polymer ?
#
loop_
_entity_poly.entity_id
_entity_poly.type
_entity_poly.pdbx_seq_one_letter_code
_entity_poly.pdbx_strand_id
1 'polypeptide(L)' 'MTVVGYLFGAIPFGVLVGRAWGFDPREVGSGNIGTANVVRAGGKIPGVVTFMADVLKGFIPIELTRFVLG' A
#
# COMPACT_ATOMS: atom_id res chain seq x y z
N MET A 1 -11.40 -5.16 -17.18
CA MET A 1 -10.87 -4.22 -16.15
C MET A 1 -10.38 -4.91 -14.89
N THR A 2 -10.90 -6.08 -14.53
CA THR A 2 -10.54 -6.82 -13.31
C THR A 2 -9.05 -7.17 -13.21
N VAL A 3 -8.40 -7.57 -14.31
CA VAL A 3 -6.96 -7.91 -14.33
C VAL A 3 -6.08 -6.69 -14.10
N VAL A 4 -6.43 -5.52 -14.66
CA VAL A 4 -5.66 -4.29 -14.50
C VAL A 4 -5.81 -3.75 -13.07
N GLY A 5 -7.03 -3.76 -12.52
CA GLY A 5 -7.26 -3.42 -11.10
C GLY A 5 -6.53 -4.37 -10.14
N TYR A 6 -6.45 -5.66 -10.47
CA TYR A 6 -5.70 -6.65 -9.69
C TYR A 6 -4.20 -6.39 -9.73
N LEU A 7 -3.64 -6.09 -10.91
CA LEU A 7 -2.21 -5.79 -11.06
C LEU A 7 -1.79 -4.52 -10.30
N PHE A 8 -2.64 -3.48 -10.31
CA PHE A 8 -2.40 -2.26 -9.52
C PHE A 8 -2.60 -2.47 -8.02
N GLY A 9 -3.61 -3.24 -7.61
CA GLY A 9 -3.87 -3.57 -6.21
C GLY A 9 -2.82 -4.49 -5.59
N ALA A 10 -2.16 -5.31 -6.41
CA ALA A 10 -1.11 -6.23 -5.99
C ALA A 10 0.22 -5.54 -5.61
N ILE A 11 0.37 -4.23 -5.83
CA ILE A 11 1.59 -3.51 -5.43
C ILE A 11 1.66 -3.42 -3.90
N PRO A 12 2.71 -4.00 -3.28
CA PRO A 12 2.85 -4.05 -1.83
C PRO A 12 3.45 -2.73 -1.31
N PHE A 13 2.62 -1.67 -1.26
CA PHE A 13 3.06 -0.33 -0.85
C PHE A 13 3.68 -0.28 0.55
N GLY A 14 3.19 -1.06 1.52
CA GLY A 14 3.86 -1.09 2.83
C GLY A 14 5.30 -1.59 2.77
N VAL A 15 5.64 -2.49 1.85
CA VAL A 15 7.03 -2.90 1.61
C VAL A 15 7.82 -1.78 0.95
N LEU A 16 7.20 -1.09 0.00
CA LEU A 16 7.84 0.05 -0.68
C LEU A 16 8.17 1.17 0.31
N VAL A 17 7.22 1.52 1.18
CA VAL A 17 7.37 2.55 2.21
C VAL A 17 8.34 2.08 3.29
N GLY A 18 8.24 0.84 3.76
CA GLY A 18 9.19 0.28 4.73
C GLY A 18 10.62 0.33 4.19
N ARG A 19 10.83 -0.14 2.96
CA ARG A 19 12.15 -0.10 2.31
C ARG A 19 12.67 1.32 2.13
N ALA A 20 11.80 2.27 1.79
CA ALA A 20 12.17 3.69 1.73
C ALA A 20 12.59 4.27 3.09
N TRP A 21 12.08 3.71 4.19
CA TRP A 21 12.45 4.03 5.57
C TRP A 21 13.55 3.14 6.16
N GLY A 22 14.13 2.22 5.38
CA GLY A 22 15.26 1.40 5.80
C GLY A 22 14.90 0.14 6.59
N PHE A 23 13.66 -0.36 6.53
CA PHE A 23 13.27 -1.62 7.17
C PHE A 23 12.34 -2.45 6.28
N ASP A 24 12.33 -3.78 6.41
CA ASP A 24 11.35 -4.61 5.71
C ASP A 24 10.17 -4.93 6.64
N PRO A 25 8.93 -4.45 6.37
CA PRO A 25 7.77 -4.76 7.21
C PRO A 25 7.47 -6.26 7.29
N ARG A 26 7.98 -7.09 6.37
CA ARG A 26 7.80 -8.55 6.41
C ARG A 26 8.64 -9.21 7.49
N GLU A 27 9.72 -8.56 7.91
CA GLU A 27 10.67 -9.07 8.91
C GLU A 27 10.37 -8.55 10.32
N VAL A 28 9.39 -7.64 10.46
CA VAL A 28 9.05 -6.99 11.74
C VAL A 28 7.57 -7.14 12.08
N GLY A 29 7.27 -7.25 13.37
CA GLY A 29 5.90 -7.30 13.89
C GLY A 29 5.16 -8.57 13.46
N SER A 30 4.02 -8.43 12.77
CA SER A 30 3.21 -9.57 12.30
C SER A 30 3.61 -10.10 10.92
N GLY A 31 4.61 -9.49 10.28
CA GLY A 31 5.03 -9.81 8.91
C GLY A 31 4.06 -9.36 7.81
N ASN A 32 2.95 -8.70 8.17
CA ASN A 32 2.02 -8.15 7.20
C ASN A 32 2.53 -6.83 6.60
N ILE A 33 2.17 -6.57 5.35
CA ILE A 33 2.57 -5.35 4.62
C ILE A 33 1.59 -4.18 4.84
N GLY A 34 0.61 -4.35 5.72
CA GLY A 34 -0.43 -3.34 5.96
C GLY A 34 0.03 -2.22 6.89
N THR A 35 -0.67 -1.09 6.81
CA THR A 35 -0.46 0.12 7.64
C THR A 35 -0.19 -0.21 9.11
N ALA A 36 -1.00 -1.08 9.74
CA ALA A 36 -0.87 -1.41 11.16
C ALA A 36 0.50 -2.04 11.52
N ASN A 37 1.09 -2.81 10.61
CA ASN A 37 2.40 -3.41 10.84
C ASN A 37 3.53 -2.43 10.54
N VAL A 38 3.38 -1.59 9.51
CA VAL A 38 4.34 -0.51 9.23
C VAL A 38 4.40 0.49 10.40
N VAL A 39 3.27 0.81 11.03
CA VAL A 39 3.23 1.62 12.25
C VAL A 39 4.04 0.98 13.39
N ARG A 40 3.94 -0.35 13.55
CA ARG A 40 4.70 -1.09 14.58
C ARG A 40 6.19 -1.19 14.26
N ALA A 41 6.54 -1.34 12.99
CA ALA A 41 7.90 -1.55 12.52
C ALA A 41 8.73 -0.25 12.47
N GLY A 42 8.14 0.83 11.95
CA GLY A 42 8.84 2.10 11.71
C GLY A 42 8.25 3.32 12.42
N GLY A 43 7.20 3.13 13.23
CA GLY A 43 6.52 4.20 13.93
C GLY A 43 5.42 4.89 13.11
N LYS A 44 4.85 5.95 13.68
CA LYS A 44 3.66 6.62 13.12
C LYS A 44 3.89 7.23 11.73
N ILE A 45 5.09 7.74 11.44
CA ILE A 45 5.38 8.42 10.17
C ILE A 45 5.26 7.47 8.97
N PRO A 46 6.05 6.37 8.87
CA PRO A 46 5.92 5.44 7.74
C PRO A 46 4.55 4.74 7.72
N GLY A 47 3.90 4.59 8.87
CA GLY A 47 2.52 4.12 8.97
C GLY A 47 1.52 5.03 8.26
N VAL A 48 1.54 6.34 8.54
CA VAL A 48 0.65 7.32 7.89
C VAL A 48 0.93 7.39 6.39
N VAL A 49 2.20 7.35 5.97
CA VAL A 49 2.57 7.33 4.55
C VAL A 49 2.04 6.08 3.84
N THR A 50 2.14 4.91 4.48
CA THR A 50 1.57 3.66 3.95
C THR A 50 0.05 3.73 3.86
N PHE A 51 -0.61 4.31 4.86
CA PHE A 51 -2.06 4.49 4.86
C PHE A 51 -2.52 5.39 3.71
N MET A 52 -1.86 6.54 3.53
CA MET A 52 -2.16 7.44 2.43
C MET A 52 -1.91 6.77 1.07
N ALA A 53 -0.82 6.01 0.93
CA ALA A 53 -0.52 5.26 -0.28
C ALA A 53 -1.56 4.17 -0.58
N ASP A 54 -2.02 3.43 0.43
CA ASP A 54 -3.06 2.41 0.28
C ASP A 54 -4.44 3.02 -0.06
N VAL A 55 -4.76 4.22 0.46
CA VAL A 55 -5.98 4.94 0.10
C VAL A 55 -5.89 5.47 -1.34
N LEU A 56 -4.77 6.10 -1.70
CA LEU A 56 -4.52 6.64 -3.05
C LEU A 56 -4.52 5.54 -4.11
N LYS A 57 -3.86 4.41 -3.84
CA LYS A 57 -3.85 3.28 -4.78
C LYS A 57 -5.21 2.61 -4.92
N GLY A 58 -6.11 2.75 -3.94
CA GLY A 58 -7.49 2.28 -4.05
C GLY A 58 -8.33 3.17 -4.96
N PHE A 59 -8.04 4.48 -4.98
CA PHE A 59 -8.78 5.47 -5.75
C PHE A 59 -8.45 5.43 -7.26
N ILE A 60 -7.17 5.23 -7.63
CA ILE A 60 -6.71 5.19 -9.03
C ILE A 60 -7.42 4.11 -9.88
N PRO A 61 -7.51 2.83 -9.46
CA PRO A 61 -8.19 1.81 -10.26
C PRO A 61 -9.70 2.01 -10.29
N ILE A 62 -10.31 2.63 -9.27
CA ILE A 62 -11.74 2.98 -9.28
C ILE A 62 -12.02 4.06 -10.32
N GLU A 63 -11.20 5.12 -10.35
CA GLU A 63 -11.39 6.23 -11.28
C GLU A 63 -11.05 5.82 -12.72
N LEU A 64 -10.02 4.99 -12.91
CA LEU A 64 -9.72 4.37 -14.21
C LEU A 64 -10.87 3.47 -14.68
N THR A 65 -11.49 2.72 -13.76
CA THR A 65 -12.68 1.90 -14.05
C THR A 65 -13.87 2.76 -14.48
N ARG A 66 -14.09 3.89 -13.81
CA ARG A 66 -15.10 4.88 -14.21
C ARG A 66 -14.84 5.51 -15.57
N PHE A 67 -13.59 5.83 -15.89
CA PHE A 67 -13.23 6.48 -17.16
C PHE A 67 -13.34 5.55 -18.38
N VAL A 68 -13.13 4.24 -18.20
CA VAL A 68 -13.18 3.25 -19.28
C VAL A 68 -14.59 2.63 -19.47
N LEU A 69 -15.42 2.62 -18.42
CA LEU A 69 -16.83 2.17 -18.49
C LEU A 69 -17.84 3.33 -18.63
N GLY A 70 -17.35 4.58 -18.64
CA GLY A 70 -18.13 5.79 -18.88
C GLY A 70 -18.12 6.22 -20.34
#